data_AF-A0A973G552-F1
#
_entry.id   AF-A0A973G552-F1
#
_cell.length_a   1.000
_cell.length_b   1.000
_cell.length_c   1.000
_cell.angle_alpha   90.00
_cell.angle_beta   90.00
_cell.angle_gamma   90.00
#
_symmetry.space_group_name_H-M   'P 1'
#
loop_
_entity.id
_entity.type
_entity.pdbx_description
1 polymer ?
#
loop_
_entity_poly.entity_id
_entity_poly.type
_entity_poly.pdbx_seq_one_letter_code
_entity_poly.pdbx_strand_id
1 'polypeptide(L)'
;QGSPDGEFSVSVGVPFAHVRWFQGRETTERARSHCPDPDCCRLPPSDLADRWEGLAWPSARPHASLLATLPSGAFPGVDQTEVLTFLERHAPIRGAT
;
A
#
# COMPACT_ATOMS: atom_id res chain seq x y z
N GLN A 1 -7.81 1.27 -23.50
CA GLN A 1 -8.31 2.65 -23.39
C GLN A 1 -9.03 2.76 -22.06
N GLY A 2 -8.55 3.61 -21.14
CA GLY A 2 -9.12 3.77 -19.80
C GLY A 2 -10.35 4.67 -19.77
N SER A 3 -11.13 4.58 -18.69
CA SER A 3 -12.25 5.49 -18.38
C SER A 3 -11.71 6.91 -18.16
N PRO A 4 -12.52 7.98 -18.35
CA PRO A 4 -12.16 9.33 -17.88
C PRO A 4 -11.74 9.39 -16.40
N ASP A 5 -12.17 8.43 -15.57
CA ASP A 5 -11.78 8.32 -14.16
C ASP A 5 -10.47 7.52 -13.92
N GLY A 6 -9.80 7.05 -14.97
CA GLY A 6 -8.54 6.31 -14.90
C GLY A 6 -8.66 4.79 -15.08
N GLU A 7 -7.60 4.07 -14.69
CA GLU A 7 -7.54 2.60 -14.70
C GLU A 7 -7.92 2.05 -13.32
N PHE A 8 -8.69 0.96 -13.32
CA PHE A 8 -9.17 0.31 -12.11
C PHE A 8 -8.72 -1.16 -12.08
N SER A 9 -8.38 -1.64 -10.90
CA SER A 9 -8.10 -3.06 -10.64
C SER A 9 -9.12 -3.62 -9.66
N VAL A 10 -9.70 -4.77 -9.99
CA VAL A 10 -10.64 -5.49 -9.13
C VAL A 10 -10.03 -6.84 -8.78
N SER A 11 -9.87 -7.10 -7.48
CA SER A 11 -9.40 -8.38 -6.96
C SER A 11 -10.51 -9.08 -6.20
N VAL A 12 -10.67 -10.40 -6.41
CA VAL A 12 -11.67 -11.23 -5.73
C VAL A 12 -10.99 -12.46 -5.14
N GLY A 13 -11.19 -12.68 -3.84
CA GLY A 13 -10.69 -13.86 -3.14
C GLY A 13 -11.73 -14.98 -3.07
N VAL A 14 -11.27 -16.24 -3.06
CA VAL A 14 -12.09 -17.43 -2.80
C VAL A 14 -11.48 -18.30 -1.70
N PRO A 15 -12.28 -19.09 -0.96
CA PRO A 15 -11.73 -20.09 -0.05
C PRO A 15 -10.78 -21.04 -0.78
N PHE A 16 -9.75 -21.50 -0.07
CA PHE A 16 -8.73 -22.38 -0.67
C PHE A 16 -9.34 -23.63 -1.30
N ALA A 17 -10.39 -24.21 -0.71
CA ALA A 17 -11.07 -25.38 -1.28
C ALA A 17 -11.59 -25.17 -2.71
N HIS A 18 -11.88 -23.92 -3.11
CA HIS A 18 -12.45 -23.59 -4.42
C HIS A 18 -11.41 -23.21 -5.48
N VAL A 19 -10.12 -23.06 -5.12
CA VAL A 19 -9.08 -22.65 -6.08
C VAL A 19 -8.91 -23.64 -7.23
N ARG A 20 -9.31 -24.91 -7.04
CA ARG A 20 -9.25 -25.96 -8.06
C ARG A 20 -10.00 -25.60 -9.36
N TRP A 21 -10.97 -24.70 -9.28
CA TRP A 21 -11.79 -24.26 -10.42
C TRP A 21 -11.21 -23.03 -11.14
N PHE A 22 -10.14 -22.43 -10.62
CA PHE A 22 -9.55 -21.22 -11.17
C PHE A 22 -8.29 -21.54 -12.00
N GLN A 23 -8.05 -20.74 -13.03
CA GLN A 23 -6.79 -20.80 -13.77
C GLN A 23 -5.63 -20.37 -12.87
N GLY A 24 -4.47 -21.01 -13.01
CA GLY A 24 -3.31 -20.76 -12.15
C GLY A 24 -3.34 -21.48 -10.79
N ARG A 25 -4.29 -22.40 -10.56
CA ARG A 25 -4.40 -23.19 -9.31
C ARG A 25 -3.14 -23.96 -8.90
N GLU A 26 -2.28 -24.27 -9.87
CA GLU A 26 -1.02 -25.00 -9.65
C GLU A 26 0.11 -24.09 -9.14
N THR A 27 -0.17 -22.80 -8.90
CA THR A 27 0.83 -21.87 -8.36
C THR A 27 1.38 -22.34 -7.02
N THR A 28 2.70 -22.24 -6.89
CA THR A 28 3.44 -22.50 -5.64
C THR A 28 3.54 -21.26 -4.77
N GLU A 29 3.20 -20.09 -5.29
CA GLU A 29 3.23 -18.82 -4.55
C GLU A 29 2.16 -18.83 -3.46
N ARG A 30 2.58 -18.69 -2.21
CA ARG A 30 1.71 -18.66 -1.03
C ARG A 30 2.05 -17.44 -0.20
N ALA A 31 1.06 -16.62 0.06
CA ALA A 31 1.14 -15.53 1.03
C ALA A 31 0.06 -15.72 2.09
N ARG A 32 0.40 -15.37 3.32
CA ARG A 32 -0.54 -15.32 4.45
C ARG A 32 -0.61 -13.89 4.94
N SER A 33 -1.81 -13.33 5.00
CA SER A 33 -2.04 -12.08 5.71
C SER A 33 -2.14 -12.35 7.20
N HIS A 34 -1.55 -11.45 7.99
CA HIS A 34 -1.64 -11.43 9.45
C HIS A 34 -2.65 -10.36 9.94
N CYS A 35 -3.38 -9.72 9.02
CA CYS A 35 -4.48 -8.83 9.35
C CYS A 35 -5.44 -9.49 10.37
N PRO A 36 -5.90 -8.76 11.40
CA PRO A 36 -5.96 -7.30 11.50
C PRO A 36 -4.74 -6.62 12.14
N ASP A 37 -3.62 -7.33 12.34
CA ASP A 37 -2.37 -6.76 12.86
C ASP A 37 -1.96 -5.50 12.06
N PRO A 38 -1.77 -4.32 12.70
CA PRO A 38 -1.40 -3.09 12.02
C PRO A 38 -0.07 -3.19 11.25
N ASP A 39 0.89 -4.01 11.73
CA ASP A 39 2.19 -4.19 11.08
C ASP A 39 2.11 -5.04 9.81
N CYS A 40 0.98 -5.74 9.57
CA CYS A 40 0.81 -6.58 8.39
C CYS A 40 0.74 -5.78 7.09
N CYS A 41 0.06 -4.63 7.08
CA CYS A 41 -0.14 -3.84 5.86
C CYS A 41 -0.50 -2.36 6.09
N ARG A 42 -0.59 -1.88 7.34
CA ARG A 42 -0.98 -0.48 7.61
C ARG A 42 0.19 0.39 8.04
N LEU A 43 1.10 -0.17 8.84
CA LEU A 43 2.26 0.54 9.34
C LEU A 43 3.52 0.15 8.54
N PRO A 44 4.36 1.14 8.18
CA PRO A 44 5.68 0.86 7.66
C PRO A 44 6.60 0.27 8.75
N PRO A 45 7.68 -0.44 8.36
CA PRO A 45 8.74 -0.83 9.28
C PRO A 45 9.22 0.35 10.13
N SER A 46 9.46 0.12 11.42
CA SER A 46 9.73 1.20 12.38
C SER A 46 10.98 2.00 12.05
N ASP A 47 12.05 1.34 11.59
CA ASP A 47 13.30 1.98 11.16
C ASP A 47 13.09 2.95 9.99
N LEU A 48 12.21 2.56 9.07
CA LEU A 48 11.83 3.37 7.92
C LEU A 48 10.93 4.54 8.34
N ALA A 49 9.98 4.29 9.25
CA ALA A 49 9.10 5.32 9.81
C ALA A 49 9.91 6.39 10.55
N ASP A 50 10.78 5.97 11.46
CA ASP A 50 11.59 6.85 12.32
C ASP A 50 12.53 7.73 11.50
N ARG A 51 13.13 7.19 10.44
CA ARG A 51 14.04 7.95 9.58
C ARG A 51 13.35 9.12 8.87
N TRP A 52 12.10 8.94 8.46
CA TRP A 52 11.36 9.90 7.65
C TRP A 52 10.32 10.69 8.46
N GLU A 53 10.24 10.44 9.76
CA GLU A 53 9.38 11.16 10.69
C GLU A 53 9.66 12.67 10.60
N GLY A 54 8.60 13.46 10.39
CA GLY A 54 8.67 14.91 10.24
C GLY A 54 9.34 15.42 8.95
N LEU A 55 9.92 14.54 8.13
CA LEU A 55 10.57 14.89 6.85
C LEU A 55 9.65 14.66 5.66
N ALA A 56 8.73 13.70 5.75
CA ALA A 56 7.80 13.37 4.68
C ALA A 56 6.41 13.05 5.23
N TRP A 57 5.38 13.42 4.47
CA TRP A 57 3.99 13.10 4.78
C TRP A 57 3.29 12.54 3.53
N PRO A 58 2.94 11.23 3.49
CA PRO A 58 2.23 10.65 2.37
C PRO A 58 0.79 11.18 2.31
N SER A 59 0.42 11.88 1.24
CA SER A 59 -0.95 12.36 1.03
C SER A 59 -1.41 12.09 -0.40
N ALA A 60 -2.49 11.33 -0.55
CA ALA A 60 -3.24 11.34 -1.81
C ALA A 60 -3.89 12.71 -2.01
N ARG A 61 -4.23 13.06 -3.25
CA ARG A 61 -5.14 14.18 -3.56
C ARG A 61 -6.57 13.65 -3.73
N PRO A 62 -7.34 13.44 -2.65
CA PRO A 62 -8.72 12.98 -2.78
C PRO A 62 -9.62 14.10 -3.33
N HIS A 63 -10.66 13.70 -4.07
CA HIS A 63 -11.77 14.59 -4.39
C HIS A 63 -12.48 15.04 -3.10
N ALA A 64 -12.93 16.30 -3.07
CA ALA A 64 -13.47 16.93 -1.86
C ALA A 64 -14.66 16.18 -1.22
N SER A 65 -15.47 15.49 -2.03
CA SER A 65 -16.59 14.66 -1.55
C SER A 65 -16.15 13.43 -0.75
N LEU A 66 -14.99 12.84 -1.07
CA LEU A 66 -14.43 11.70 -0.34
C LEU A 66 -13.79 12.13 1.00
N LEU A 67 -13.23 13.34 1.07
CA LEU A 67 -12.67 13.87 2.33
C LEU A 67 -13.72 13.99 3.45
N ALA A 68 -14.98 14.23 3.10
CA ALA A 68 -16.06 14.40 4.07
C ALA A 68 -16.46 13.11 4.80
N THR A 69 -16.07 11.93 4.29
CA THR A 69 -16.52 10.63 4.80
C THR A 69 -15.42 9.79 5.45
N LEU A 70 -14.16 10.23 5.39
CA LEU A 70 -13.03 9.46 5.87
C LEU A 70 -12.64 9.84 7.30
N PRO A 71 -12.26 8.87 8.16
CA PRO A 71 -11.67 9.18 9.45
C PRO A 71 -10.34 9.92 9.29
N SER A 72 -10.06 10.86 10.19
CA SER A 72 -8.84 11.66 10.18
C SER A 72 -7.58 10.79 10.24
N GLY A 73 -6.59 11.11 9.41
CA GLY A 73 -5.28 10.44 9.39
C GLY A 73 -5.16 9.25 8.42
N ALA A 74 -6.27 8.73 7.87
CA ALA A 74 -6.23 7.72 6.82
C ALA A 74 -6.43 8.38 5.45
N PHE A 75 -5.34 8.61 4.70
CA PHE A 75 -5.44 8.97 3.28
C PHE A 75 -5.67 7.68 2.48
N PRO A 76 -6.89 7.43 1.96
CA PRO A 76 -7.15 6.20 1.23
C PRO A 76 -6.30 6.15 -0.03
N GLY A 77 -5.79 4.95 -0.31
CA GLY A 77 -5.04 4.69 -1.54
C GLY A 77 -3.56 5.06 -1.48
N VAL A 78 -3.00 5.38 -0.31
CA VAL A 78 -1.54 5.52 -0.14
C VAL A 78 -1.02 4.43 0.78
N ASP A 79 -0.12 3.59 0.26
CA ASP A 79 0.69 2.71 1.08
C ASP A 79 1.89 3.49 1.63
N GLN A 80 1.92 3.69 2.94
CA GLN A 80 3.00 4.44 3.59
C GLN A 80 4.34 3.73 3.46
N THR A 81 4.37 2.40 3.55
CA THR A 81 5.58 1.60 3.37
C THR A 81 6.16 1.81 1.99
N GLU A 82 5.32 1.77 0.94
CA GLU A 82 5.77 1.97 -0.43
C GLU A 82 6.37 3.37 -0.63
N VAL A 83 5.69 4.42 -0.13
CA VAL A 83 6.18 5.81 -0.22
C VAL A 83 7.49 5.99 0.50
N LEU A 84 7.60 5.54 1.76
CA LEU A 84 8.84 5.69 2.52
C LEU A 84 9.98 4.85 1.93
N THR A 85 9.68 3.65 1.40
CA THR A 85 10.70 2.82 0.73
C THR A 85 11.16 3.48 -0.58
N PHE A 86 10.25 4.16 -1.29
CA PHE A 86 10.61 4.96 -2.45
C PHE A 86 11.56 6.09 -2.07
N LEU A 87 11.26 6.84 -1.02
CA LEU A 87 12.12 7.92 -0.51
C LEU A 87 13.48 7.37 -0.08
N GLU A 88 13.49 6.24 0.62
CA GLU A 88 14.71 5.54 1.04
C GLU A 88 15.63 5.22 -0.15
N ARG A 89 15.07 4.61 -1.20
CA ARG A 89 15.82 4.24 -2.41
C ARG A 89 16.40 5.45 -3.16
N HIS A 90 15.82 6.63 -3.01
CA HIS A 90 16.23 7.86 -3.72
C HIS A 90 16.84 8.91 -2.80
N ALA A 91 17.07 8.59 -1.53
CA ALA A 91 17.69 9.52 -0.62
C ALA A 91 19.14 9.78 -1.07
N PRO A 92 19.62 11.02 -0.98
CA PRO A 92 21.01 11.31 -1.30
C PRO A 92 21.92 10.51 -0.37
N ILE A 93 22.91 9.84 -0.94
CA ILE A 93 23.98 9.20 -0.16
C ILE A 93 24.67 10.33 0.62
N ARG A 94 24.53 10.36 1.94
CA ARG A 94 25.32 11.26 2.77
C ARG A 94 26.78 10.78 2.73
N GLY A 95 27.54 11.29 1.76
CA GLY A 95 28.95 10.96 1.60
C GLY A 95 29.51 11.21 0.20
N ALA A 96 29.56 12.47 -0.22
CA ALA A 96 30.55 12.94 -1.20
C ALA A 96 30.86 14.41 -0.87
N THR A 97 31.80 14.60 0.05
CA THR A 97 32.59 15.83 0.14
C THR A 97 33.97 15.51 -0.39
#